data_AF-A0A328Q290-F1
#
_entry.id   AF-A0A328Q290-F1
#
_cell.length_a   1.000
_cell.length_b   1.000
_cell.length_c   1.000
_cell.angle_alpha   90.00
_cell.angle_beta   90.00
_cell.angle_gamma   90.00
#
_symmetry.space_group_name_H-M   'P 1'
#
loop_
_entity.id
_entity.type
_entity.pdbx_description
1 polymer ?
#
loop_
_entity_poly.entity_id
_entity_poly.type
_entity_poly.pdbx_seq_one_letter_code
_entity_poly.pdbx_strand_id
1 'polypeptide(L)'
;MDFIIFLEGLLIYDNWEKNIDYKSKHNRLIPKKNVWNDKKLIYKEFDKLFNKFQDSILVVSYRSDGIPSESELKELICQYKTNVKIKKYGNYKYALSKNKKSEELLFIGE
;
A
#
# COMPACT_ATOMS: atom_id res chain seq x y z
N MET A 1 2.57 5.78 12.50
CA MET A 1 2.52 6.70 11.34
C MET A 1 1.42 7.68 11.67
N ASP A 2 1.79 8.89 12.08
CA ASP A 2 0.89 9.82 12.79
C ASP A 2 0.36 10.93 11.87
N PHE A 3 0.49 10.75 10.55
CA PHE A 3 0.10 11.72 9.55
C PHE A 3 -0.86 11.08 8.56
N ILE A 4 -2.04 11.67 8.44
CA ILE A 4 -2.99 11.38 7.36
C ILE A 4 -2.42 11.98 6.07
N ILE A 5 -2.60 11.26 4.96
CA ILE A 5 -2.15 11.72 3.65
C ILE A 5 -3.01 12.93 3.28
N PHE A 6 -2.40 14.03 2.83
CA PHE A 6 -3.07 15.30 2.47
C PHE A 6 -4.36 15.10 1.64
N LEU A 7 -4.31 14.18 0.66
CA LEU A 7 -5.45 13.81 -0.17
C LEU A 7 -6.63 13.20 0.62
N GLU A 8 -6.36 12.38 1.63
CA GLU A 8 -7.40 11.80 2.49
C GLU A 8 -8.07 12.87 3.35
N GLY A 9 -7.31 13.88 3.81
CA GLY A 9 -7.86 15.04 4.51
C GLY A 9 -8.81 15.89 3.65
N LEU A 10 -8.51 16.05 2.35
CA LEU A 10 -9.38 16.78 1.42
C LEU A 10 -10.75 16.10 1.22
N LEU A 11 -10.81 14.76 1.32
CA LEU A 11 -12.06 14.01 1.14
C LEU A 11 -13.05 14.16 2.31
N ILE A 12 -12.57 14.61 3.47
CA ILE A 12 -13.37 14.73 4.70
C ILE A 12 -13.51 16.18 5.18
N TYR A 13 -13.36 17.14 4.27
CA TYR A 13 -13.29 18.57 4.59
C TYR A 13 -14.47 19.04 5.45
N ASP A 14 -15.69 18.65 5.09
CA ASP A 14 -16.92 19.02 5.80
C ASP A 14 -16.99 18.49 7.24
N ASN A 15 -16.23 17.45 7.57
CA ASN A 15 -16.20 16.82 8.89
C ASN A 15 -14.84 16.99 9.58
N TRP A 16 -13.99 17.91 9.11
CA TRP A 16 -12.63 18.05 9.62
C TRP A 16 -12.60 18.38 11.11
N GLU A 17 -13.44 19.32 11.56
CA GLU A 17 -13.56 19.73 12.96
C GLU A 17 -13.70 18.53 13.92
N LYS A 18 -14.51 17.53 13.54
CA LYS A 18 -14.77 16.32 14.34
C LYS A 18 -13.60 15.35 14.37
N ASN A 19 -12.70 15.43 13.39
CA ASN A 19 -11.55 14.54 13.25
C ASN A 19 -10.25 15.17 13.76
N ILE A 20 -10.29 16.38 14.34
CA ILE A 20 -9.13 17.04 14.93
C ILE A 20 -8.96 16.60 16.39
N ASP A 21 -7.74 16.20 16.73
CA ASP A 21 -7.29 15.95 18.10
C ASP A 21 -6.82 17.27 18.73
N TYR A 22 -7.77 18.03 19.28
CA TYR A 22 -7.53 19.31 19.96
C TYR A 22 -6.68 19.19 21.24
N LYS A 23 -6.44 17.97 21.73
CA LYS A 23 -5.54 17.73 22.89
C LYS A 23 -4.08 17.67 22.45
N SER A 24 -3.81 17.49 21.17
CA SER A 24 -2.46 17.49 20.62
C SER A 24 -1.93 18.91 20.43
N LYS A 25 -0.62 19.11 20.63
CA LYS A 25 0.05 20.42 20.43
C LYS A 25 -0.17 21.02 19.04
N HIS A 26 -0.38 20.18 18.03
CA HIS A 26 -0.44 20.57 16.62
C HIS A 26 -1.83 20.40 16.00
N ASN A 27 -2.87 20.13 16.80
CA ASN A 27 -4.22 19.84 16.31
C ASN A 27 -4.21 18.81 15.16
N ARG A 28 -3.45 17.73 15.35
CA ARG A 28 -3.36 16.65 14.36
C ARG A 28 -4.72 16.00 14.16
N LEU A 29 -4.89 15.30 13.06
CA LEU A 29 -6.06 14.44 12.89
C LEU A 29 -5.99 13.24 13.85
N ILE A 30 -7.15 12.79 14.33
CA ILE A 30 -7.26 11.64 15.24
C ILE A 30 -6.65 10.42 14.54
N PRO A 31 -5.57 9.83 15.09
CA PRO A 31 -4.88 8.73 14.44
C PRO A 31 -5.79 7.50 14.39
N LYS A 32 -6.01 6.97 13.18
CA LYS A 32 -6.71 5.71 12.97
C LYS A 32 -5.70 4.59 12.80
N LYS A 33 -6.03 3.42 13.35
CA LYS A 33 -5.22 2.22 13.12
C LYS A 33 -5.27 1.88 11.64
N ASN A 34 -4.11 1.94 10.97
CA ASN A 34 -3.97 1.51 9.60
C ASN A 34 -3.33 0.12 9.57
N VAL A 35 -4.10 -0.88 9.16
CA VAL A 35 -3.67 -2.28 9.03
C VAL A 35 -2.56 -2.45 7.99
N TRP A 36 -2.49 -1.58 6.98
CA TRP A 36 -1.44 -1.55 5.96
C TRP A 36 -0.09 -1.02 6.47
N ASN A 37 -0.05 -0.46 7.69
CA ASN A 37 1.20 -0.06 8.34
C ASN A 37 1.66 -1.09 9.40
N ASP A 38 0.89 -2.15 9.62
CA ASP A 38 1.22 -3.20 10.58
C ASP A 38 1.78 -4.42 9.84
N LYS A 39 3.08 -4.65 10.01
CA LYS A 39 3.80 -5.78 9.39
C LYS A 39 3.16 -7.14 9.68
N LYS A 40 2.48 -7.30 10.82
CA LYS A 40 1.82 -8.57 11.18
C LYS A 40 0.48 -8.75 10.47
N LEU A 41 -0.18 -7.66 10.09
CA LEU A 41 -1.51 -7.68 9.49
C LEU A 41 -1.48 -7.55 7.97
N ILE A 42 -0.43 -6.94 7.42
CA ILE A 42 -0.34 -6.61 6.00
C ILE A 42 -0.51 -7.83 5.07
N TYR A 43 0.05 -8.98 5.43
CA TYR A 43 -0.10 -10.22 4.65
C TYR A 43 -1.56 -10.66 4.56
N LYS A 44 -2.29 -10.59 5.68
CA LYS A 44 -3.71 -10.96 5.75
C LYS A 44 -4.58 -9.98 4.96
N GLU A 45 -4.22 -8.70 4.93
CA GLU A 45 -4.97 -7.70 4.17
C GLU A 45 -4.73 -7.81 2.67
N PHE A 46 -3.50 -8.16 2.25
CA PHE A 46 -3.23 -8.51 0.84
C PHE A 46 -4.00 -9.75 0.41
N ASP A 47 -4.01 -10.80 1.24
CA ASP A 47 -4.76 -12.03 0.97
C ASP A 47 -6.26 -11.74 0.75
N LYS A 48 -6.89 -11.00 1.66
CA LYS A 48 -8.29 -10.55 1.49
C LYS A 48 -8.52 -9.73 0.23
N LEU A 49 -7.58 -8.82 -0.07
CA LEU A 49 -7.68 -7.95 -1.24
C LEU A 49 -7.66 -8.77 -2.53
N PHE A 50 -6.73 -9.72 -2.64
CA PHE A 50 -6.58 -10.56 -3.82
C PHE A 50 -7.76 -11.53 -3.97
N ASN A 51 -8.24 -12.11 -2.87
CA ASN A 51 -9.46 -12.90 -2.86
C ASN A 51 -10.67 -12.11 -3.40
N LYS A 52 -10.82 -10.85 -2.98
CA LYS A 52 -11.91 -9.98 -3.45
C LYS A 52 -11.90 -9.77 -4.97
N PHE A 53 -10.72 -9.74 -5.58
CA PHE A 53 -10.54 -9.50 -7.01
C PHE A 53 -10.11 -10.76 -7.78
N GLN A 54 -10.37 -11.95 -7.23
CA GLN A 54 -9.95 -13.22 -7.84
C GLN A 54 -10.49 -13.43 -9.25
N ASP A 55 -11.69 -12.93 -9.54
CA ASP A 55 -12.36 -13.07 -10.84
C ASP A 55 -11.97 -11.96 -11.86
N SER A 56 -11.07 -11.04 -11.50
CA SER A 56 -10.64 -9.92 -12.34
C SER A 56 -9.15 -9.97 -12.63
N ILE A 57 -8.68 -9.41 -13.75
CA ILE A 57 -7.24 -9.25 -13.98
C ILE A 57 -6.67 -8.30 -12.91
N LEU A 58 -5.68 -8.78 -12.16
CA LEU A 58 -5.07 -8.03 -11.07
C LEU A 58 -3.77 -7.38 -11.57
N VAL A 59 -3.68 -6.06 -11.50
CA VAL A 59 -2.44 -5.32 -11.79
C VAL A 59 -2.00 -4.59 -10.53
N VAL A 60 -0.84 -4.94 -10.00
CA VAL A 60 -0.30 -4.35 -8.76
C VAL A 60 1.03 -3.67 -9.06
N SER A 61 1.05 -2.34 -8.95
CA SER A 61 2.30 -1.57 -8.87
C SER A 61 2.82 -1.62 -7.43
N TYR A 62 4.09 -1.97 -7.28
CA TYR A 62 4.68 -2.25 -5.99
C TYR A 62 6.16 -1.84 -5.96
N ARG A 63 6.68 -1.56 -4.76
CA ARG A 63 8.09 -1.23 -4.56
C ARG A 63 8.87 -2.46 -4.13
N SER A 64 10.05 -2.66 -4.68
CA SER A 64 10.90 -3.81 -4.35
C SER A 64 11.38 -3.85 -2.90
N ASP A 65 11.41 -2.69 -2.21
CA ASP A 65 11.73 -2.59 -0.78
C ASP A 65 10.50 -2.64 0.14
N GLY A 66 9.33 -3.01 -0.40
CA GLY A 66 8.10 -3.19 0.35
C GLY A 66 8.06 -4.45 1.22
N ILE A 67 7.05 -4.53 2.08
CA ILE A 67 6.68 -5.72 2.85
C ILE A 67 5.21 -6.01 2.52
N PRO A 68 4.84 -7.19 2.00
CA PRO A 68 5.68 -8.37 1.71
C PRO A 68 6.76 -8.13 0.64
N SER A 69 7.80 -8.96 0.63
CA SER A 69 8.84 -8.97 -0.43
C SER A 69 8.27 -9.43 -1.78
N GLU A 70 9.03 -9.25 -2.86
CA GLU A 70 8.61 -9.67 -4.20
C GLU A 70 8.17 -11.14 -4.27
N SER A 71 8.95 -12.04 -3.67
CA SER A 71 8.65 -13.48 -3.65
C SER A 71 7.40 -13.79 -2.84
N GLU A 72 7.26 -13.19 -1.65
CA GLU A 72 6.08 -13.39 -0.80
C GLU A 72 4.82 -12.83 -1.45
N LEU A 73 4.90 -11.65 -2.07
CA LEU A 73 3.77 -11.04 -2.77
C LEU A 73 3.36 -11.87 -3.99
N LYS A 74 4.33 -12.41 -4.74
CA LYS A 74 4.07 -13.35 -5.83
C LYS A 74 3.33 -14.58 -5.33
N GLU A 75 3.77 -15.19 -4.23
CA GLU A 75 3.12 -16.34 -3.63
C GLU A 75 1.66 -16.04 -3.25
N LEU A 76 1.40 -14.89 -2.63
CA LEU A 76 0.04 -14.45 -2.29
C LEU A 76 -0.85 -14.30 -3.53
N ILE A 77 -0.34 -13.71 -4.62
CA ILE A 77 -1.11 -13.55 -5.86
C ILE A 77 -1.35 -14.91 -6.53
N CYS A 78 -0.37 -15.82 -6.53
CA CYS A 78 -0.48 -17.16 -7.11
C CYS A 78 -1.53 -18.04 -6.43
N GLN A 79 -1.99 -17.71 -5.22
CA GLN A 79 -3.11 -18.41 -4.57
C GLN A 79 -4.44 -18.18 -5.30
N TYR A 80 -4.58 -17.03 -5.96
CA TYR A 80 -5.82 -16.62 -6.62
C TYR A 80 -5.68 -16.54 -8.15
N LYS A 81 -4.45 -16.53 -8.67
CA LYS A 81 -4.14 -16.32 -10.09
C LYS A 81 -3.23 -17.40 -10.63
N THR A 82 -3.62 -17.99 -11.77
CA THR A 82 -2.86 -19.08 -12.39
C THR A 82 -1.61 -18.55 -13.07
N ASN A 83 -1.69 -17.37 -13.69
CA ASN A 83 -0.58 -16.78 -14.42
C ASN A 83 -0.17 -15.45 -13.80
N VAL A 84 1.04 -15.40 -13.23
CA VAL A 84 1.59 -14.18 -12.61
C VAL A 84 2.87 -13.77 -13.32
N LYS A 85 2.80 -12.65 -14.05
CA LYS A 85 3.94 -12.02 -14.70
C LYS A 85 4.44 -10.87 -13.83
N ILE A 86 5.76 -10.75 -13.72
CA ILE A 86 6.40 -9.66 -12.97
C ILE A 86 7.28 -8.90 -13.95
N LYS A 87 7.06 -7.58 -14.05
CA LYS A 87 7.95 -6.67 -14.78
C LYS A 87 8.67 -5.79 -13.78
N LYS A 88 10.00 -5.69 -13.92
CA LYS A 88 10.85 -4.84 -13.09
C LYS A 88 11.25 -3.60 -13.87
N TYR A 89 11.06 -2.44 -13.27
CA TYR A 89 11.42 -1.15 -13.84
C TYR A 89 12.49 -0.51 -12.95
N GLY A 90 13.74 -0.90 -13.17
CA GLY A 90 14.90 -0.42 -12.40
C GLY A 90 15.51 0.90 -12.88
N ASN A 91 15.04 1.44 -14.01
CA ASN A 91 15.67 2.59 -14.66
C ASN A 91 15.08 3.94 -14.27
N TYR A 92 14.08 4.00 -13.38
CA TYR A 92 13.56 5.26 -12.89
C TYR A 92 13.89 5.47 -11.42
N LYS A 93 14.34 6.68 -11.11
CA LYS A 93 14.62 7.13 -9.75
C LYS A 93 13.37 7.81 -9.22
N TYR A 94 12.80 7.30 -8.13
CA TYR A 94 11.80 8.05 -7.37
C TYR A 94 12.38 9.42 -6.99
N ALA A 95 11.71 10.49 -7.38
CA ALA A 95 12.22 11.86 -7.27
C ALA A 95 12.71 12.23 -5.86
N LEU A 96 12.08 11.65 -4.82
CA LEU A 96 12.38 11.90 -3.41
C LEU A 96 13.12 10.74 -2.71
N SER A 97 13.46 9.67 -3.43
CA SER A 97 14.13 8.51 -2.81
C SER A 97 15.64 8.68 -2.75
N LYS A 98 16.19 8.50 -1.54
CA LYS A 98 17.63 8.30 -1.33
C LYS A 98 18.06 6.85 -1.59
N ASN A 99 17.11 5.92 -1.62
CA ASN A 99 17.35 4.50 -1.88
C ASN A 99 17.46 4.27 -3.40
N LYS A 100 18.70 4.10 -3.88
CA LYS A 100 19.01 3.83 -5.29
C LYS A 100 18.76 2.38 -5.72
N LYS A 101 18.44 1.48 -4.78
CA LYS A 101 18.21 0.05 -5.04
C LYS A 101 16.71 -0.31 -5.10
N SER A 102 15.84 0.60 -4.65
CA SER A 102 14.39 0.41 -4.76
C SER A 102 13.99 0.62 -6.22
N GLU A 103 13.34 -0.38 -6.78
CA GLU A 103 12.80 -0.42 -8.13
C GLU A 103 11.30 -0.67 -8.09
N GLU A 104 10.59 -0.32 -9.15
CA GLU A 104 9.18 -0.68 -9.27
C GLU A 104 9.02 -2.08 -9.84
N LEU A 105 8.09 -2.80 -9.24
CA LEU A 105 7.64 -4.10 -9.65
C LEU A 105 6.19 -3.95 -10.08
N LEU A 106 5.88 -4.43 -11.29
CA LEU A 106 4.51 -4.52 -11.78
C LEU A 106 4.13 -5.99 -11.87
N PHE A 107 3.22 -6.40 -11.00
CA PHE A 107 2.63 -7.74 -11.01
C PHE A 107 1.36 -7.72 -11.87
N ILE A 108 1.23 -8.70 -12.76
CA ILE A 108 0.05 -8.90 -13.60
C ILE A 108 -0.41 -10.33 -13.38
N GLY A 109 -1.53 -10.48 -12.67
CA GLY A 109 -2.20 -11.74 -12.39
C GLY A 109 -3.44 -11.92 -13.26
N GLU A 110 -3.41 -12.92 -14.13
CA GLU A 110 -4.53 -13.34 -14.99
C GLU A 110 -5.23 -14.56 -14.35
#